data_AF-A0A9D2CZM1-F1
#
_entry.id   AF-A0A9D2CZM1-F1
#
_cell.length_a   1.000
_cell.length_b   1.000
_cell.length_c   1.000
_cell.angle_alpha   90.00
_cell.angle_beta   90.00
_cell.angle_gamma   90.00
#
_symmetry.space_group_name_H-M   'P 1'
#
loop_
_entity.id
_entity.type
_entity.pdbx_description
1 polymer ?
#
loop_
_entity_poly.entity_id
_entity_poly.type
_entity_poly.pdbx_seq_one_letter_code
_entity_poly.pdbx_strand_id
1 'polypeptide(L)'
;MKKKFAVLAALLACLFAFAACSSRVTVSLNRNWNINTTAAYDSAFYERLTYNVRYEEPESSTLSGLKYADMSGTYTITTRAATRMEANQAYQLTSELEISGRIVNENGETVYAFGGDSGNPADSVVTTVYFRDTSDGLAPIESTASYYSHTPAQNGSVFIYKYETKITYNDDASSATVTITDKSSEVTELDESEAENTTVRIGVADTGESSLSSLTKNYSVFDNAQLIFAGRGLTFAADSSNTVTVVSAEGGSSNVTLSCTEVVDRTYSFNFDGSAVENATITTCVVNFTRSGAGSNTGPTHTVDYANRNATVTSNTYRNMPLRIETNLSYAMGAFIYSLADATHTAPAE
;
A
#
# COMPACT_ATOMS: atom_id res chain seq x y z
N MET A 1 -7.04 66.13 -18.01
CA MET A 1 -7.20 65.43 -16.71
C MET A 1 -7.05 63.92 -16.91
N LYS A 2 -5.83 63.38 -16.91
CA LYS A 2 -5.54 61.94 -17.18
C LYS A 2 -4.46 61.38 -16.23
N LYS A 3 -4.52 61.71 -14.93
CA LYS A 3 -3.50 61.28 -13.95
C LYS A 3 -4.05 60.73 -12.63
N LYS A 4 -5.34 60.37 -12.56
CA LYS A 4 -5.97 59.90 -11.30
C LYS A 4 -6.47 58.44 -11.31
N PHE A 5 -6.29 57.69 -12.40
CA PHE A 5 -6.75 56.30 -12.47
C PHE A 5 -5.64 55.23 -12.31
N ALA A 6 -4.35 55.60 -12.37
CA ALA A 6 -3.26 54.62 -12.26
C ALA A 6 -2.93 54.21 -10.81
N VAL A 7 -3.27 55.04 -9.82
CA VAL A 7 -2.92 54.79 -8.41
C VAL A 7 -3.89 53.82 -7.73
N LEU A 8 -5.16 53.76 -8.17
CA LEU A 8 -6.15 52.82 -7.62
C LEU A 8 -5.93 51.37 -8.11
N ALA A 9 -5.45 51.20 -9.34
CA ALA A 9 -5.15 49.87 -9.90
C ALA A 9 -3.90 49.24 -9.26
N ALA A 10 -2.90 50.05 -8.89
CA ALA A 10 -1.70 49.58 -8.20
C ALA A 10 -1.99 49.18 -6.74
N LEU A 11 -2.93 49.84 -6.06
CA LEU A 11 -3.35 49.47 -4.70
C LEU A 11 -4.21 48.21 -4.67
N LEU A 12 -5.02 47.93 -5.70
CA LEU A 12 -5.74 46.67 -5.82
C LEU A 12 -4.80 45.49 -6.16
N ALA A 13 -3.76 45.71 -6.97
CA ALA A 13 -2.77 44.68 -7.28
C ALA A 13 -1.93 44.26 -6.05
N CYS A 14 -1.69 45.17 -5.10
CA CYS A 14 -1.01 44.85 -3.84
C CYS A 14 -1.86 44.02 -2.87
N LEU A 15 -3.20 44.01 -3.01
CA LEU A 15 -4.09 43.15 -2.21
C LEU A 15 -4.19 41.72 -2.75
N PHE A 16 -3.89 41.50 -4.04
CA PHE A 16 -3.78 40.16 -4.63
C PHE A 16 -2.34 39.63 -4.64
N ALA A 17 -1.37 40.41 -4.16
CA ALA A 17 0.03 40.02 -4.01
C ALA A 17 0.36 39.42 -2.63
N PHE A 18 -0.65 39.14 -1.80
CA PHE A 18 -0.49 38.19 -0.70
C PHE A 18 -0.45 36.77 -1.26
N ALA A 19 0.74 36.40 -1.71
CA ALA A 19 1.36 35.12 -1.43
C ALA A 19 0.41 33.92 -1.41
N ALA A 20 0.18 33.32 -2.58
CA ALA A 20 0.03 31.87 -2.66
C ALA A 20 1.38 31.22 -2.30
N CYS A 21 1.85 31.41 -1.06
CA CYS A 21 2.65 30.38 -0.43
C CYS A 21 1.70 29.19 -0.32
N SER A 22 1.83 28.21 -1.20
CA SER A 22 1.14 26.94 -1.03
C SER A 22 1.62 26.36 0.29
N SER A 23 0.90 26.63 1.38
CA SER A 23 1.21 26.08 2.69
C SER A 23 1.04 24.57 2.58
N ARG A 24 2.07 23.83 2.97
CA ARG A 24 2.00 22.37 3.11
C ARG A 24 0.76 21.96 3.90
N VAL A 25 -0.01 21.01 3.39
CA VAL A 25 -1.14 20.38 4.08
C VAL A 25 -0.63 19.14 4.80
N THR A 26 -0.49 19.23 6.13
CA THR A 26 -0.06 18.11 6.96
C THR A 26 -1.29 17.39 7.52
N VAL A 27 -1.32 16.06 7.43
CA VAL A 27 -2.37 15.25 8.06
C VAL A 27 -2.16 15.15 9.57
N SER A 28 -3.25 15.13 10.33
CA SER A 28 -3.23 14.86 11.78
C SER A 28 -3.33 13.35 12.01
N LEU A 29 -2.43 12.82 12.85
CA LEU A 29 -2.28 11.38 13.08
C LEU A 29 -2.44 11.04 14.56
N ASN A 30 -3.07 9.90 14.83
CA ASN A 30 -3.24 9.32 16.17
C ASN A 30 -2.76 7.86 16.17
N ARG A 31 -2.39 7.33 17.34
CA ARG A 31 -2.03 5.91 17.51
C ARG A 31 -3.27 5.05 17.61
N ASN A 32 -4.09 5.06 16.57
CA ASN A 32 -5.35 4.33 16.54
C ASN A 32 -5.15 2.80 16.50
N TRP A 33 -3.92 2.30 16.36
CA TRP A 33 -3.59 0.89 16.59
C TRP A 33 -3.55 0.48 18.07
N ASN A 34 -3.68 1.44 18.99
CA ASN A 34 -3.76 1.16 20.42
C ASN A 34 -5.21 1.18 20.91
N ILE A 35 -5.50 0.41 21.97
CA ILE A 35 -6.78 0.47 22.70
C ILE A 35 -6.99 1.89 23.25
N ASN A 36 -5.93 2.48 23.82
CA ASN A 36 -5.89 3.87 24.23
C ASN A 36 -5.13 4.69 23.16
N THR A 37 -5.89 5.42 22.34
CA THR A 37 -5.33 6.14 21.18
C THR A 37 -4.48 7.35 21.56
N THR A 38 -4.54 7.79 22.82
CA THR A 38 -3.71 8.89 23.35
C THR A 38 -2.53 8.37 24.17
N ALA A 39 -2.33 7.06 24.26
CA ALA A 39 -1.17 6.49 24.91
C ALA A 39 0.11 6.97 24.22
N ALA A 40 1.18 7.09 25.02
CA ALA A 40 2.52 7.35 24.49
C ALA A 40 2.98 6.20 23.58
N TYR A 41 4.10 6.41 22.88
CA TYR A 41 4.77 5.35 22.15
C TYR A 41 5.05 4.17 23.09
N ASP A 42 4.69 2.96 22.65
CA ASP A 42 4.92 1.73 23.39
C ASP A 42 6.12 1.00 22.78
N SER A 43 7.22 0.94 23.51
CA SER A 43 8.44 0.26 23.08
C SER A 43 8.31 -1.27 23.03
N ALA A 44 7.21 -1.83 23.56
CA ALA A 44 6.87 -3.24 23.47
C ALA A 44 5.76 -3.52 22.44
N PHE A 45 5.38 -2.53 21.63
CA PHE A 45 4.31 -2.69 20.65
C PHE A 45 4.60 -3.85 19.69
N TYR A 46 3.62 -4.72 19.53
CA TYR A 46 3.62 -5.81 18.57
C TYR A 46 2.21 -6.03 18.03
N GLU A 47 2.10 -6.25 16.73
CA GLU A 47 0.87 -6.61 16.06
C GLU A 47 1.21 -7.51 14.87
N ARG A 48 0.45 -8.58 14.69
CA ARG A 48 0.47 -9.42 13.50
C ARG A 48 -0.96 -9.56 12.98
N LEU A 49 -1.17 -9.21 11.72
CA LEU A 49 -2.43 -9.35 11.00
C LEU A 49 -2.22 -10.33 9.85
N THR A 50 -3.02 -11.39 9.79
CA THR A 50 -2.98 -12.38 8.70
C THR A 50 -4.31 -12.37 7.96
N TYR A 51 -4.25 -12.29 6.65
CA TYR A 51 -5.39 -12.22 5.74
C TYR A 51 -5.39 -13.43 4.80
N ASN A 52 -6.59 -13.95 4.56
CA ASN A 52 -6.83 -14.85 3.44
C ASN A 52 -6.96 -14.00 2.17
N VAL A 53 -6.26 -14.39 1.10
CA VAL A 53 -6.32 -13.72 -0.19
C VAL A 53 -7.10 -14.57 -1.17
N ARG A 54 -8.09 -13.95 -1.81
CA ARG A 54 -8.83 -14.55 -2.94
C ARG A 54 -8.85 -13.60 -4.11
N TYR A 55 -8.96 -14.16 -5.31
CA TYR A 55 -9.11 -13.41 -6.53
C TYR A 55 -10.57 -13.28 -6.95
N GLU A 56 -10.93 -12.10 -7.44
CA GLU A 56 -12.19 -11.85 -8.14
C GLU A 56 -11.89 -11.59 -9.62
N GLU A 57 -12.35 -12.50 -10.46
CA GLU A 57 -12.23 -12.40 -11.92
C GLU A 57 -13.03 -11.19 -12.43
N PRO A 58 -12.52 -10.43 -13.41
CA PRO A 58 -13.26 -9.32 -13.98
C PRO A 58 -14.44 -9.80 -14.83
N GLU A 59 -15.48 -8.97 -14.98
CA GLU A 59 -16.70 -9.36 -15.68
C GLU A 59 -16.51 -9.70 -17.18
N SER A 60 -15.49 -9.14 -17.85
CA SER A 60 -15.34 -9.35 -19.30
C SER A 60 -13.94 -9.12 -19.88
N SER A 61 -12.89 -8.99 -19.07
CA SER A 61 -11.55 -8.61 -19.56
C SER A 61 -10.55 -9.74 -19.48
N THR A 62 -9.89 -9.99 -20.62
CA THR A 62 -8.65 -10.77 -20.72
C THR A 62 -7.55 -9.86 -21.23
N LEU A 63 -6.34 -10.00 -20.70
CA LEU A 63 -5.17 -9.29 -21.22
C LEU A 63 -4.58 -10.12 -22.37
N SER A 64 -4.90 -9.75 -23.61
CA SER A 64 -4.41 -10.44 -24.82
C SER A 64 -4.76 -11.92 -24.86
N GLY A 65 -5.99 -12.25 -24.44
CA GLY A 65 -6.48 -13.62 -24.34
C GLY A 65 -5.94 -14.42 -23.14
N LEU A 66 -5.20 -13.78 -22.24
CA LEU A 66 -4.76 -14.38 -20.97
C LEU A 66 -5.57 -13.84 -19.78
N LYS A 67 -5.78 -14.71 -18.79
CA LYS A 67 -6.38 -14.34 -17.50
C LYS A 67 -5.81 -15.18 -16.37
N TYR A 68 -5.96 -14.69 -15.14
CA TYR A 68 -5.69 -15.47 -13.95
C TYR A 68 -6.86 -16.41 -13.64
N ALA A 69 -6.56 -17.56 -13.05
CA ALA A 69 -7.53 -18.56 -12.62
C ALA A 69 -7.05 -19.25 -11.34
N ASP A 70 -7.98 -19.73 -10.52
CA ASP A 70 -7.71 -20.53 -9.32
C ASP A 70 -6.74 -19.87 -8.33
N MET A 71 -6.74 -18.53 -8.29
CA MET A 71 -5.79 -17.76 -7.49
C MET A 71 -6.21 -17.68 -6.03
N SER A 72 -5.29 -18.01 -5.14
CA SER A 72 -5.47 -17.89 -3.69
C SER A 72 -4.14 -17.69 -2.98
N GLY A 73 -4.19 -17.23 -1.73
CA GLY A 73 -2.96 -17.11 -0.96
C GLY A 73 -3.15 -16.50 0.42
N THR A 74 -2.03 -16.08 0.99
CA THR A 74 -1.99 -15.50 2.34
C THR A 74 -1.22 -14.19 2.29
N TYR A 75 -1.69 -13.22 3.07
CA TYR A 75 -0.98 -11.97 3.29
C TYR A 75 -0.79 -11.75 4.79
N THR A 76 0.44 -11.61 5.25
CA THR A 76 0.75 -11.33 6.66
C THR A 76 1.41 -9.96 6.77
N ILE A 77 0.95 -9.15 7.72
CA ILE A 77 1.61 -7.91 8.15
C ILE A 77 2.02 -8.08 9.60
N THR A 78 3.30 -7.86 9.91
CA THR A 78 3.80 -7.76 11.29
C THR A 78 4.33 -6.36 11.51
N THR A 79 3.76 -5.64 12.49
CA THR A 79 4.26 -4.34 12.93
C THR A 79 4.78 -4.44 14.35
N ARG A 80 5.98 -3.92 14.62
CA ARG A 80 6.56 -3.89 15.96
C ARG A 80 7.26 -2.58 16.24
N ALA A 81 7.36 -2.24 17.52
CA ALA A 81 8.27 -1.21 17.99
C ALA A 81 9.71 -1.56 17.57
N ALA A 82 10.46 -0.57 17.13
CA ALA A 82 11.80 -0.73 16.64
C ALA A 82 12.66 0.52 16.92
N THR A 83 13.96 0.34 16.75
CA THR A 83 14.93 1.44 16.65
C THR A 83 15.62 1.32 15.30
N ARG A 84 15.71 2.43 14.55
CA ARG A 84 16.38 2.44 13.25
C ARG A 84 17.07 3.78 13.05
N MET A 85 18.35 3.74 12.68
CA MET A 85 19.20 4.95 12.54
C MET A 85 19.13 5.80 13.82
N GLU A 86 18.92 7.11 13.71
CA GLU A 86 18.78 8.03 14.85
C GLU A 86 17.34 8.06 15.44
N ALA A 87 16.40 7.28 14.90
CA ALA A 87 15.03 7.22 15.40
C ALA A 87 14.91 6.21 16.55
N ASN A 88 14.79 6.73 17.78
CA ASN A 88 14.56 5.94 18.99
C ASN A 88 13.09 5.50 19.17
N GLN A 89 12.16 6.11 18.43
CA GLN A 89 10.74 5.77 18.43
C GLN A 89 10.30 5.54 16.98
N ALA A 90 10.44 4.30 16.53
CA ALA A 90 10.10 3.90 15.19
C ALA A 90 9.29 2.60 15.22
N TYR A 91 8.52 2.36 14.17
CA TYR A 91 7.93 1.07 13.90
C TYR A 91 8.68 0.40 12.76
N GLN A 92 8.80 -0.92 12.84
CA GLN A 92 9.13 -1.77 11.71
C GLN A 92 7.84 -2.49 11.30
N LEU A 93 7.43 -2.32 10.04
CA LEU A 93 6.37 -3.09 9.43
C LEU A 93 7.00 -4.00 8.38
N THR A 94 6.80 -5.31 8.53
CA THR A 94 7.14 -6.32 7.52
C THR A 94 5.85 -6.91 6.98
N SER A 95 5.70 -6.97 5.65
CA SER A 95 4.57 -7.64 5.02
C SER A 95 5.03 -8.70 4.04
N GLU A 96 4.30 -9.81 4.01
CA GLU A 96 4.60 -11.00 3.22
C GLU A 96 3.32 -11.45 2.52
N LEU A 97 3.30 -11.31 1.20
CA LEU A 97 2.26 -11.84 0.32
C LEU A 97 2.79 -13.09 -0.35
N GLU A 98 2.02 -14.17 -0.32
CA GLU A 98 2.27 -15.38 -1.10
C GLU A 98 0.99 -15.77 -1.84
N ILE A 99 1.08 -15.97 -3.17
CA ILE A 99 -0.05 -16.25 -4.04
C ILE A 99 0.27 -17.43 -4.94
N SER A 100 -0.67 -18.37 -5.01
CA SER A 100 -0.64 -19.51 -5.92
C SER A 100 -1.80 -19.41 -6.89
N GLY A 101 -1.64 -19.96 -8.09
CA GLY A 101 -2.72 -20.08 -9.06
C GLY A 101 -2.24 -20.39 -10.47
N ARG A 102 -3.04 -20.01 -11.45
CA ARG A 102 -2.82 -20.34 -12.87
C ARG A 102 -3.03 -19.13 -13.75
N ILE A 103 -2.32 -19.10 -14.87
CA ILE A 103 -2.61 -18.26 -16.03
C ILE A 103 -3.18 -19.18 -17.11
N VAL A 104 -4.35 -18.82 -17.61
CA VAL A 104 -5.07 -19.59 -18.63
C VAL A 104 -5.34 -18.74 -19.87
N ASN A 105 -5.50 -19.40 -21.02
CA ASN A 105 -5.94 -18.76 -22.25
C ASN A 105 -7.48 -18.60 -22.30
N GLU A 106 -8.01 -18.04 -23.40
CA GLU A 106 -9.46 -17.83 -23.61
C GLU A 106 -10.29 -19.12 -23.57
N ASN A 107 -9.68 -20.26 -23.89
CA ASN A 107 -10.33 -21.57 -23.85
C ASN A 107 -10.29 -22.21 -22.44
N GLY A 108 -9.64 -21.56 -21.47
CA GLY A 108 -9.44 -22.07 -20.12
C GLY A 108 -8.28 -23.08 -19.99
N GLU A 109 -7.46 -23.22 -21.03
CA GLU A 109 -6.29 -24.10 -21.00
C GLU A 109 -5.15 -23.43 -20.24
N THR A 110 -4.44 -24.19 -19.40
CA THR A 110 -3.31 -23.68 -18.64
C THR A 110 -2.17 -23.28 -19.56
N VAL A 111 -1.76 -22.02 -19.47
CA VAL A 111 -0.51 -21.51 -20.04
C VAL A 111 0.62 -21.68 -19.03
N TYR A 112 0.34 -21.35 -17.76
CA TYR A 112 1.30 -21.53 -16.67
C TYR A 112 0.59 -21.75 -15.33
N ALA A 113 1.24 -22.47 -14.41
CA ALA A 113 0.77 -22.70 -13.04
C ALA A 113 1.92 -22.43 -12.07
N PHE A 114 1.64 -21.78 -10.95
CA PHE A 114 2.64 -21.37 -9.97
C PHE A 114 2.11 -21.50 -8.54
N GLY A 115 2.99 -21.81 -7.60
CA GLY A 115 2.64 -22.11 -6.21
C GLY A 115 1.77 -23.35 -6.03
N GLY A 116 1.28 -23.56 -4.80
CA GLY A 116 0.47 -24.72 -4.43
C GLY A 116 1.11 -26.05 -4.84
N ASP A 117 0.34 -26.90 -5.52
CA ASP A 117 0.79 -28.21 -5.97
C ASP A 117 1.43 -28.21 -7.38
N SER A 118 1.71 -27.03 -7.96
CA SER A 118 2.24 -26.93 -9.34
C SER A 118 3.69 -27.41 -9.49
N GLY A 119 4.46 -27.46 -8.39
CA GLY A 119 5.90 -27.70 -8.42
C GLY A 119 6.75 -26.46 -8.73
N ASN A 120 6.11 -25.36 -9.13
CA ASN A 120 6.71 -24.05 -9.36
C ASN A 120 6.57 -23.16 -8.10
N PRO A 121 7.52 -22.26 -7.79
CA PRO A 121 7.39 -21.28 -6.72
C PRO A 121 6.11 -20.44 -6.83
N ALA A 122 5.58 -20.05 -5.68
CA ALA A 122 4.48 -19.10 -5.60
C ALA A 122 4.95 -17.69 -5.95
N ASP A 123 4.01 -16.85 -6.40
CA ASP A 123 4.22 -15.41 -6.43
C ASP A 123 4.43 -14.92 -5.00
N SER A 124 5.44 -14.08 -4.79
CA SER A 124 5.74 -13.54 -3.48
C SER A 124 6.15 -12.07 -3.52
N VAL A 125 5.67 -11.33 -2.53
CA VAL A 125 6.13 -9.96 -2.27
C VAL A 125 6.42 -9.84 -0.79
N VAL A 126 7.69 -9.59 -0.46
CA VAL A 126 8.12 -9.37 0.92
C VAL A 126 8.61 -7.94 1.02
N THR A 127 7.99 -7.15 1.89
CA THR A 127 8.36 -5.76 2.14
C THR A 127 8.73 -5.54 3.59
N THR A 128 9.68 -4.66 3.84
CA THR A 128 9.98 -4.15 5.19
C THR A 128 10.17 -2.65 5.11
N VAL A 129 9.42 -1.91 5.93
CA VAL A 129 9.51 -0.46 6.06
C VAL A 129 9.70 -0.06 7.51
N TYR A 130 10.61 0.89 7.72
CA TYR A 130 10.82 1.56 8.99
C TYR A 130 10.28 2.98 8.90
N PHE A 131 9.53 3.40 9.92
CA PHE A 131 8.97 4.74 9.98
C PHE A 131 8.88 5.25 11.41
N ARG A 132 8.96 6.56 11.57
CA ARG A 132 8.92 7.23 12.88
C ARG A 132 7.53 7.12 13.50
N ASP A 133 7.39 7.45 14.77
CA ASP A 133 6.09 7.50 15.43
C ASP A 133 5.21 8.70 14.95
N THR A 134 3.93 8.71 15.32
CA THR A 134 2.97 9.82 15.07
C THR A 134 3.46 11.20 15.47
N SER A 135 4.31 11.35 16.50
CA SER A 135 4.89 12.64 16.89
C SER A 135 5.75 13.27 15.79
N ASP A 136 6.34 12.43 14.93
CA ASP A 136 7.14 12.84 13.78
C ASP A 136 6.36 12.63 12.46
N GLY A 137 5.03 12.49 12.56
CA GLY A 137 4.14 12.40 11.41
C GLY A 137 4.20 11.08 10.63
N LEU A 138 4.64 9.97 11.26
CA LEU A 138 4.89 8.68 10.59
C LEU A 138 5.83 8.78 9.39
N ALA A 139 6.80 9.69 9.45
CA ALA A 139 7.75 9.89 8.37
C ALA A 139 8.54 8.59 8.10
N PRO A 140 8.61 8.13 6.84
CA PRO A 140 9.36 6.93 6.49
C PRO A 140 10.87 7.17 6.63
N ILE A 141 11.60 6.11 6.95
CA ILE A 141 13.05 6.11 7.18
C ILE A 141 13.73 5.30 6.07
N GLU A 142 13.28 4.06 5.88
CA GLU A 142 13.83 3.13 4.90
C GLU A 142 12.78 2.08 4.54
N SER A 143 12.73 1.69 3.27
CA SER A 143 11.89 0.60 2.78
C SER A 143 12.71 -0.34 1.90
N THR A 144 12.44 -1.63 2.00
CA THR A 144 13.02 -2.67 1.14
C THR A 144 11.92 -3.61 0.69
N ALA A 145 11.99 -4.10 -0.53
CA ALA A 145 11.06 -5.10 -1.02
C ALA A 145 11.74 -6.10 -1.97
N SER A 146 11.33 -7.36 -1.88
CA SER A 146 11.71 -8.42 -2.82
C SER A 146 10.44 -8.91 -3.52
N TYR A 147 10.50 -9.03 -4.83
CA TYR A 147 9.38 -9.41 -5.68
C TYR A 147 9.71 -10.69 -6.44
N TYR A 148 8.75 -11.60 -6.49
CA TYR A 148 8.69 -12.76 -7.37
C TYR A 148 7.29 -12.82 -7.96
N SER A 149 7.14 -12.70 -9.28
CA SER A 149 5.79 -12.64 -9.87
C SER A 149 5.70 -13.23 -11.26
N HIS A 150 4.55 -13.84 -11.56
CA HIS A 150 4.15 -14.32 -12.87
C HIS A 150 3.11 -13.38 -13.47
N THR A 151 3.53 -12.52 -14.39
CA THR A 151 2.67 -11.44 -14.93
C THR A 151 2.37 -11.64 -16.41
N PRO A 152 1.10 -11.80 -16.81
CA PRO A 152 0.67 -11.72 -18.21
C PRO A 152 0.95 -10.33 -18.78
N ALA A 153 1.37 -10.27 -20.04
CA ALA A 153 1.68 -9.05 -20.75
C ALA A 153 0.79 -8.84 -21.98
N GLN A 154 0.78 -7.60 -22.47
CA GLN A 154 -0.01 -7.19 -23.64
C GLN A 154 0.40 -7.87 -24.96
N ASN A 155 1.55 -8.52 -25.00
CA ASN A 155 2.00 -9.29 -26.17
C ASN A 155 1.57 -10.77 -26.11
N GLY A 156 0.77 -11.18 -25.12
CA GLY A 156 0.35 -12.56 -24.92
C GLY A 156 1.43 -13.46 -24.30
N SER A 157 2.54 -12.89 -23.83
CA SER A 157 3.54 -13.62 -23.03
C SER A 157 3.21 -13.55 -21.54
N VAL A 158 3.77 -14.49 -20.78
CA VAL A 158 3.86 -14.45 -19.32
C VAL A 158 5.30 -14.16 -18.95
N PHE A 159 5.54 -13.12 -18.14
CA PHE A 159 6.87 -12.80 -17.65
C PHE A 159 7.03 -13.20 -16.18
N ILE A 160 8.13 -13.89 -15.89
CA ILE A 160 8.58 -14.18 -14.54
C ILE A 160 9.55 -13.07 -14.14
N TYR A 161 9.19 -12.25 -13.17
CA TYR A 161 10.04 -11.20 -12.65
C TYR A 161 10.55 -11.57 -11.26
N LYS A 162 11.86 -11.41 -11.08
CA LYS A 162 12.50 -11.42 -9.75
C LYS A 162 13.39 -10.20 -9.62
N TYR A 163 13.11 -9.36 -8.64
CA TYR A 163 13.91 -8.16 -8.39
C TYR A 163 13.74 -7.66 -6.95
N GLU A 164 14.65 -6.79 -6.53
CA GLU A 164 14.63 -6.15 -5.23
C GLU A 164 14.62 -4.64 -5.37
N THR A 165 14.00 -3.96 -4.41
CA THR A 165 13.99 -2.51 -4.34
C THR A 165 14.39 -2.04 -2.95
N LYS A 166 15.01 -0.86 -2.90
CA LYS A 166 15.36 -0.16 -1.67
C LYS A 166 15.05 1.32 -1.82
N ILE A 167 14.43 1.90 -0.80
CA ILE A 167 14.17 3.33 -0.69
C ILE A 167 14.79 3.81 0.62
N THR A 168 15.67 4.81 0.56
CA THR A 168 16.27 5.42 1.76
C THR A 168 15.86 6.89 1.79
N TYR A 169 15.22 7.30 2.88
CA TYR A 169 14.76 8.67 3.08
C TYR A 169 15.81 9.46 3.86
N ASN A 170 15.87 10.77 3.62
CA ASN A 170 16.64 11.65 4.50
C ASN A 170 15.88 11.93 5.81
N ASP A 171 16.53 12.59 6.78
CA ASP A 171 16.01 12.70 8.15
C ASP A 171 14.60 13.28 8.29
N ASP A 172 14.23 14.23 7.42
CA ASP A 172 12.92 14.89 7.39
C ASP A 172 11.97 14.35 6.30
N ALA A 173 12.35 13.26 5.63
CA ALA A 173 11.65 12.62 4.52
C ALA A 173 11.31 13.57 3.34
N SER A 174 12.04 14.69 3.18
CA SER A 174 11.85 15.62 2.06
C SER A 174 12.47 15.12 0.74
N SER A 175 13.37 14.15 0.80
CA SER A 175 13.98 13.47 -0.36
C SER A 175 14.20 11.99 -0.09
N ALA A 176 14.34 11.19 -1.15
CA ALA A 176 14.65 9.77 -1.05
C ALA A 176 15.54 9.30 -2.20
N THR A 177 16.37 8.29 -1.94
CA THR A 177 17.10 7.54 -2.96
C THR A 177 16.43 6.19 -3.17
N VAL A 178 16.13 5.86 -4.43
CA VAL A 178 15.52 4.60 -4.85
C VAL A 178 16.55 3.79 -5.61
N THR A 179 16.71 2.52 -5.24
CA THR A 179 17.55 1.54 -5.93
C THR A 179 16.69 0.34 -6.35
N ILE A 180 16.81 -0.07 -7.62
CA ILE A 180 16.18 -1.29 -8.15
C ILE A 180 17.31 -2.23 -8.60
N THR A 181 17.27 -3.47 -8.11
CA THR A 181 18.24 -4.52 -8.42
C THR A 181 17.52 -5.69 -9.09
N ASP A 182 17.84 -5.95 -10.35
CA ASP A 182 17.33 -7.10 -11.08
C ASP A 182 17.97 -8.39 -10.53
N LYS A 183 17.14 -9.43 -10.40
CA LYS A 183 17.52 -10.75 -9.91
C LYS A 183 17.06 -11.85 -10.87
N SER A 184 16.85 -11.51 -12.15
CA SER A 184 16.35 -12.43 -13.17
C SER A 184 17.21 -13.69 -13.33
N SER A 185 18.53 -13.56 -13.23
CA SER A 185 19.49 -14.70 -13.26
C SER A 185 19.35 -15.72 -12.11
N GLU A 186 18.56 -15.40 -11.08
CA GLU A 186 18.26 -16.31 -9.97
C GLU A 186 16.92 -17.05 -10.16
N VAL A 187 16.22 -16.84 -11.29
CA VAL A 187 15.04 -17.62 -11.68
C VAL A 187 15.51 -18.97 -12.22
N THR A 188 14.96 -20.06 -11.69
CA THR A 188 15.42 -21.43 -12.00
C THR A 188 14.35 -22.29 -12.69
N GLU A 189 13.15 -21.77 -12.85
CA GLU A 189 11.99 -22.50 -13.41
C GLU A 189 12.04 -22.70 -14.91
N LEU A 190 12.84 -21.88 -15.60
CA LEU A 190 13.03 -21.93 -17.04
C LEU A 190 14.52 -22.00 -17.32
N ASP A 191 14.92 -22.91 -18.20
CA ASP A 191 16.24 -22.83 -18.82
C ASP A 191 16.26 -21.60 -19.74
N GLU A 192 17.23 -20.71 -19.58
CA GLU A 192 17.36 -19.49 -20.39
C GLU A 192 17.37 -19.79 -21.91
N SER A 193 17.84 -20.97 -22.31
CA SER A 193 17.84 -21.42 -23.71
C SER A 193 16.47 -21.82 -24.26
N GLU A 194 15.49 -22.08 -23.38
CA GLU A 194 14.10 -22.42 -23.74
C GLU A 194 13.15 -21.21 -23.67
N ALA A 195 13.55 -20.13 -22.98
CA ALA A 195 12.72 -18.93 -22.76
C ALA A 195 12.50 -18.09 -24.04
N GLU A 196 13.41 -18.12 -25.03
CA GLU A 196 13.29 -17.26 -26.22
C GLU A 196 12.15 -17.67 -27.17
N ASN A 197 11.75 -18.95 -27.15
CA ASN A 197 10.75 -19.53 -28.07
C ASN A 197 9.44 -19.97 -27.39
N THR A 198 9.25 -19.66 -26.12
CA THR A 198 8.06 -20.05 -25.35
C THR A 198 7.19 -18.84 -25.00
N THR A 199 5.93 -19.13 -24.64
CA THR A 199 4.95 -18.14 -24.16
C THR A 199 5.34 -17.57 -22.80
N VAL A 200 6.17 -18.28 -22.03
CA VAL A 200 6.61 -17.90 -20.69
C VAL A 200 8.09 -17.52 -20.74
N ARG A 201 8.45 -16.37 -20.18
CA ARG A 201 9.77 -15.75 -20.36
C ARG A 201 10.27 -15.18 -19.05
N ILE A 202 11.58 -15.14 -18.88
CA ILE A 202 12.20 -14.40 -17.77
C ILE A 202 12.20 -12.92 -18.14
N GLY A 203 11.61 -12.10 -17.29
CA GLY A 203 11.62 -10.64 -17.40
C GLY A 203 12.84 -10.05 -16.70
N VAL A 204 13.39 -8.97 -17.27
CA VAL A 204 14.49 -8.21 -16.67
C VAL A 204 13.93 -6.88 -16.16
N ALA A 205 14.18 -6.57 -14.88
CA ALA A 205 13.79 -5.30 -14.28
C ALA A 205 14.75 -4.18 -14.69
N ASP A 206 14.21 -2.96 -14.86
CA ASP A 206 15.02 -1.77 -15.14
C ASP A 206 15.84 -1.38 -13.90
N THR A 207 17.10 -1.80 -13.87
CA THR A 207 18.00 -1.55 -12.74
C THR A 207 18.52 -0.12 -12.74
N GLY A 208 18.67 0.46 -11.56
CA GLY A 208 19.31 1.75 -11.43
C GLY A 208 19.12 2.38 -10.07
N GLU A 209 19.78 3.53 -9.90
CA GLU A 209 19.58 4.43 -8.77
C GLU A 209 18.92 5.72 -9.27
N SER A 210 17.93 6.21 -8.53
CA SER A 210 17.30 7.49 -8.80
C SER A 210 17.06 8.26 -7.50
N SER A 211 16.96 9.58 -7.60
CA SER A 211 16.71 10.46 -6.47
C SER A 211 15.38 11.20 -6.64
N LEU A 212 14.58 11.21 -5.58
CA LEU A 212 13.33 11.94 -5.46
C LEU A 212 13.54 13.12 -4.51
N SER A 213 12.89 14.25 -4.79
CA SER A 213 13.02 15.47 -3.98
C SER A 213 11.67 16.18 -3.83
N SER A 214 11.61 17.15 -2.91
CA SER A 214 10.41 17.94 -2.63
C SER A 214 9.20 17.11 -2.18
N LEU A 215 9.44 15.95 -1.56
CA LEU A 215 8.39 14.99 -1.19
C LEU A 215 7.39 15.61 -0.19
N THR A 216 7.89 16.41 0.76
CA THR A 216 7.10 17.09 1.81
C THR A 216 6.59 18.46 1.39
N LYS A 217 6.76 18.87 0.13
CA LYS A 217 6.43 20.23 -0.33
C LYS A 217 4.95 20.56 -0.16
N ASN A 218 4.08 19.63 -0.55
CA ASN A 218 2.63 19.85 -0.58
C ASN A 218 1.90 19.10 0.53
N TYR A 219 2.32 17.87 0.85
CA TYR A 219 1.61 16.98 1.76
C TYR A 219 2.55 16.24 2.73
N SER A 220 1.99 15.57 3.74
CA SER A 220 2.73 14.54 4.49
C SER A 220 3.17 13.40 3.59
N VAL A 221 4.33 12.80 3.86
CA VAL A 221 4.95 11.76 3.03
C VAL A 221 4.84 10.42 3.71
N PHE A 222 4.37 9.42 2.97
CA PHE A 222 4.38 8.02 3.38
C PHE A 222 5.03 7.14 2.31
N ASP A 223 5.68 6.07 2.76
CA ASP A 223 6.05 4.97 1.86
C ASP A 223 4.80 4.20 1.42
N ASN A 224 4.82 3.61 0.21
CA ASN A 224 3.71 2.78 -0.26
C ASN A 224 3.48 1.57 0.66
N ALA A 225 4.54 0.93 1.17
CA ALA A 225 4.43 -0.24 2.03
C ALA A 225 3.79 0.05 3.40
N GLN A 226 3.86 1.30 3.88
CA GLN A 226 3.22 1.71 5.13
C GLN A 226 1.84 2.36 4.94
N LEU A 227 1.39 2.60 3.70
CA LEU A 227 0.24 3.46 3.43
C LEU A 227 -1.06 2.98 4.10
N ILE A 228 -1.34 1.68 4.03
CA ILE A 228 -2.52 1.08 4.67
C ILE A 228 -2.43 1.19 6.20
N PHE A 229 -1.23 1.04 6.77
CA PHE A 229 -1.02 1.24 8.20
C PHE A 229 -1.22 2.72 8.60
N ALA A 230 -0.64 3.65 7.84
CA ALA A 230 -0.75 5.08 8.07
C ALA A 230 -2.21 5.56 8.00
N GLY A 231 -3.02 4.97 7.11
CA GLY A 231 -4.47 5.21 7.03
C GLY A 231 -5.18 5.00 8.37
N ARG A 232 -4.75 4.05 9.20
CA ARG A 232 -5.32 3.83 10.54
C ARG A 232 -5.17 5.05 11.43
N GLY A 233 -4.07 5.79 11.29
CA GLY A 233 -3.77 6.96 12.12
C GLY A 233 -4.64 8.18 11.79
N LEU A 234 -5.30 8.18 10.63
CA LEU A 234 -6.22 9.25 10.23
C LEU A 234 -7.58 9.10 10.94
N THR A 235 -8.29 10.22 11.06
CA THR A 235 -9.69 10.21 11.49
C THR A 235 -10.57 10.33 10.26
N PHE A 236 -11.34 9.29 9.99
CA PHE A 236 -12.31 9.28 8.90
C PHE A 236 -13.72 9.53 9.43
N ALA A 237 -14.46 10.36 8.70
CA ALA A 237 -15.90 10.47 8.77
C ALA A 237 -16.49 10.21 7.38
N ALA A 238 -17.80 9.97 7.29
CA ALA A 238 -18.47 9.87 5.99
C ALA A 238 -18.17 11.13 5.16
N ASP A 239 -17.89 10.94 3.87
CA ASP A 239 -17.53 11.98 2.89
C ASP A 239 -16.28 12.82 3.25
N SER A 240 -15.37 12.27 4.06
CA SER A 240 -14.10 12.90 4.39
C SER A 240 -12.96 12.41 3.49
N SER A 241 -11.93 13.24 3.28
CA SER A 241 -10.76 12.87 2.50
C SER A 241 -9.47 13.48 3.05
N ASN A 242 -8.37 12.74 2.93
CA ASN A 242 -7.02 13.21 3.25
C ASN A 242 -6.10 12.94 2.06
N THR A 243 -5.26 13.91 1.68
CA THR A 243 -4.28 13.74 0.60
C THR A 243 -2.86 13.70 1.17
N VAL A 244 -2.08 12.74 0.68
CA VAL A 244 -0.70 12.49 1.11
C VAL A 244 0.20 12.27 -0.10
N THR A 245 1.49 12.55 0.04
CA THR A 245 2.52 12.12 -0.92
C THR A 245 2.87 10.67 -0.61
N VAL A 246 2.75 9.79 -1.59
CA VAL A 246 3.15 8.37 -1.51
C VAL A 246 4.35 8.13 -2.39
N VAL A 247 5.33 7.43 -1.86
CA VAL A 247 6.56 7.06 -2.56
C VAL A 247 6.61 5.54 -2.77
N SER A 248 6.95 5.13 -3.98
CA SER A 248 7.15 3.75 -4.40
C SER A 248 8.38 3.67 -5.29
N ALA A 249 9.03 2.50 -5.37
CA ALA A 249 10.25 2.36 -6.14
C ALA A 249 9.98 2.50 -7.65
N GLU A 250 8.93 1.85 -8.12
CA GLU A 250 8.55 1.77 -9.54
C GLU A 250 7.75 2.98 -10.01
N GLY A 251 6.91 3.55 -9.13
CA GLY A 251 6.02 4.67 -9.45
C GLY A 251 6.59 6.06 -9.11
N GLY A 252 7.76 6.11 -8.46
CA GLY A 252 8.32 7.34 -7.91
C GLY A 252 7.41 7.93 -6.82
N SER A 253 7.20 9.26 -6.86
CA SER A 253 6.32 9.96 -5.93
C SER A 253 5.01 10.38 -6.58
N SER A 254 3.88 10.15 -5.91
CA SER A 254 2.56 10.58 -6.37
C SER A 254 1.70 11.06 -5.20
N ASN A 255 0.74 11.93 -5.47
CA ASN A 255 -0.22 12.36 -4.46
C ASN A 255 -1.41 11.38 -4.45
N VAL A 256 -1.69 10.76 -3.31
CA VAL A 256 -2.80 9.82 -3.12
C VAL A 256 -3.82 10.44 -2.16
N THR A 257 -5.10 10.38 -2.55
CA THR A 257 -6.22 10.79 -1.72
C THR A 257 -6.88 9.55 -1.13
N LEU A 258 -6.99 9.54 0.19
CA LEU A 258 -7.70 8.55 1.00
C LEU A 258 -9.07 9.14 1.35
N SER A 259 -10.12 8.66 0.67
CA SER A 259 -11.49 9.17 0.81
C SER A 259 -12.39 8.14 1.48
N CYS A 260 -12.96 8.48 2.63
CA CYS A 260 -13.97 7.67 3.28
C CYS A 260 -15.33 7.94 2.63
N THR A 261 -15.83 6.98 1.86
CA THR A 261 -17.10 7.13 1.14
C THR A 261 -18.30 6.93 2.04
N GLU A 262 -18.19 6.04 3.02
CA GLU A 262 -19.27 5.75 3.96
C GLU A 262 -18.72 5.26 5.30
N VAL A 263 -19.53 5.47 6.34
CA VAL A 263 -19.38 4.80 7.63
C VAL A 263 -20.57 3.88 7.80
N VAL A 264 -20.32 2.57 7.78
CA VAL A 264 -21.37 1.55 7.68
C VAL A 264 -21.04 0.33 8.52
N ASP A 265 -22.07 -0.28 9.08
CA ASP A 265 -21.96 -1.54 9.81
C ASP A 265 -21.82 -2.71 8.83
N ARG A 266 -20.75 -3.50 8.98
CA ARG A 266 -20.47 -4.70 8.19
C ARG A 266 -20.21 -5.89 9.10
N THR A 267 -20.50 -7.09 8.61
CA THR A 267 -20.32 -8.34 9.37
C THR A 267 -18.95 -8.95 9.06
N TYR A 268 -18.19 -9.30 10.10
CA TYR A 268 -16.87 -9.92 9.97
C TYR A 268 -16.74 -11.14 10.89
N SER A 269 -15.87 -12.06 10.47
CA SER A 269 -15.46 -13.22 11.26
C SER A 269 -13.95 -13.40 11.16
N PHE A 270 -13.26 -13.46 12.30
CA PHE A 270 -11.79 -13.61 12.39
C PHE A 270 -11.38 -14.03 13.80
N ASN A 271 -10.13 -14.46 13.98
CA ASN A 271 -9.55 -14.70 15.29
C ASN A 271 -8.88 -13.43 15.82
N PHE A 272 -9.15 -13.08 17.07
CA PHE A 272 -8.63 -11.89 17.72
C PHE A 272 -8.01 -12.24 19.07
N ASP A 273 -6.70 -12.11 19.19
CA ASP A 273 -5.92 -12.41 20.40
C ASP A 273 -6.29 -13.82 20.97
N GLY A 274 -6.39 -14.82 20.08
CA GLY A 274 -6.73 -16.21 20.40
C GLY A 274 -8.22 -16.51 20.63
N SER A 275 -9.10 -15.52 20.51
CA SER A 275 -10.56 -15.69 20.65
C SER A 275 -11.26 -15.53 19.30
N ALA A 276 -12.22 -16.40 19.00
CA ALA A 276 -13.03 -16.28 17.79
C ALA A 276 -14.00 -15.09 17.90
N VAL A 277 -13.99 -14.22 16.89
CA VAL A 277 -15.00 -13.20 16.63
C VAL A 277 -15.87 -13.76 15.50
N GLU A 278 -17.10 -14.14 15.81
CA GLU A 278 -18.00 -14.79 14.84
C GLU A 278 -19.16 -13.87 14.45
N ASN A 279 -19.30 -13.59 13.16
CA ASN A 279 -20.38 -12.79 12.57
C ASN A 279 -20.65 -11.48 13.34
N ALA A 280 -19.58 -10.83 13.80
CA ALA A 280 -19.69 -9.60 14.56
C ALA A 280 -20.00 -8.44 13.61
N THR A 281 -21.02 -7.67 13.97
CA THR A 281 -21.30 -6.39 13.31
C THR A 281 -20.32 -5.35 13.83
N ILE A 282 -19.45 -4.87 12.94
CA ILE A 282 -18.43 -3.85 13.24
C ILE A 282 -18.72 -2.63 12.36
N THR A 283 -18.84 -1.47 12.98
CA THR A 283 -18.90 -0.19 12.25
C THR A 283 -17.57 0.03 11.54
N THR A 284 -17.61 0.33 10.25
CA THR A 284 -16.43 0.47 9.40
C THR A 284 -16.42 1.76 8.61
N CYS A 285 -15.23 2.31 8.41
CA CYS A 285 -14.97 3.38 7.45
C CYS A 285 -14.47 2.76 6.16
N VAL A 286 -15.21 2.96 5.06
CA VAL A 286 -14.87 2.42 3.74
C VAL A 286 -14.02 3.45 3.01
N VAL A 287 -12.73 3.19 2.88
CA VAL A 287 -11.75 4.19 2.43
C VAL A 287 -11.16 3.79 1.09
N ASN A 288 -11.33 4.66 0.10
CA ASN A 288 -10.76 4.51 -1.23
C ASN A 288 -9.43 5.27 -1.35
N PHE A 289 -8.42 4.61 -1.88
CA PHE A 289 -7.08 5.12 -2.12
C PHE A 289 -6.96 5.38 -3.61
N THR A 290 -6.89 6.65 -3.99
CA THR A 290 -6.92 7.07 -5.39
C THR A 290 -5.80 8.04 -5.69
N ARG A 291 -5.14 7.89 -6.84
CA ARG A 291 -4.15 8.86 -7.29
C ARG A 291 -4.84 10.20 -7.61
N SER A 292 -4.50 11.24 -6.87
CA SER A 292 -5.09 12.57 -7.04
C SER A 292 -4.63 13.23 -8.36
N GLY A 293 -5.54 13.97 -8.99
CA GLY A 293 -5.24 14.75 -10.20
C GLY A 293 -4.93 13.95 -11.47
N ALA A 294 -5.17 12.63 -11.48
CA ALA A 294 -4.76 11.76 -12.57
C ALA A 294 -5.73 11.69 -13.77
N GLY A 295 -6.86 12.41 -13.74
CA GLY A 295 -7.89 12.31 -14.78
C GLY A 295 -8.36 10.86 -14.95
N SER A 296 -8.34 10.35 -16.18
CA SER A 296 -8.67 8.95 -16.51
C SER A 296 -7.54 7.95 -16.28
N ASN A 297 -6.33 8.40 -15.91
CA ASN A 297 -5.18 7.53 -15.66
C ASN A 297 -5.13 7.13 -14.17
N THR A 298 -6.08 6.33 -13.73
CA THR A 298 -6.06 5.76 -12.39
C THR A 298 -5.11 4.55 -12.37
N GLY A 299 -4.00 4.64 -11.65
CA GLY A 299 -3.25 3.44 -11.25
C GLY A 299 -4.12 2.51 -10.39
N PRO A 300 -3.60 1.35 -9.96
CA PRO A 300 -4.36 0.42 -9.12
C PRO A 300 -4.92 1.18 -7.89
N THR A 301 -6.23 1.07 -7.71
CA THR A 301 -6.94 1.65 -6.56
C THR A 301 -7.07 0.59 -5.48
N HIS A 302 -7.02 1.04 -4.23
CA HIS A 302 -7.31 0.19 -3.08
C HIS A 302 -8.59 0.67 -2.40
N THR A 303 -9.40 -0.28 -1.95
CA THR A 303 -10.50 -0.04 -1.02
C THR A 303 -10.18 -0.76 0.28
N VAL A 304 -10.19 -0.03 1.40
CA VAL A 304 -9.90 -0.60 2.72
C VAL A 304 -11.06 -0.33 3.65
N ASP A 305 -11.57 -1.40 4.26
CA ASP A 305 -12.54 -1.31 5.34
C ASP A 305 -11.79 -1.24 6.67
N TYR A 306 -11.66 -0.05 7.22
CA TYR A 306 -11.10 0.11 8.56
C TYR A 306 -12.18 -0.09 9.60
N ALA A 307 -11.88 -0.85 10.66
CA ALA A 307 -12.71 -0.81 11.86
C ALA A 307 -12.81 0.66 12.35
N ASN A 308 -14.02 1.17 12.51
CA ASN A 308 -14.20 2.55 12.91
C ASN A 308 -13.76 2.73 14.36
N ARG A 309 -13.09 3.85 14.63
CA ARG A 309 -12.65 4.22 15.97
C ARG A 309 -13.87 4.43 16.85
N ASN A 310 -13.86 3.87 18.05
CA ASN A 310 -14.84 4.24 19.07
C ASN A 310 -14.68 5.73 19.44
N ALA A 311 -15.79 6.45 19.66
CA ALA A 311 -15.75 7.83 20.13
C ALA A 311 -14.98 7.99 21.45
N THR A 312 -14.92 6.94 22.28
CA THR A 312 -14.16 6.92 23.52
C THR A 312 -12.71 6.51 23.24
N VAL A 313 -11.78 7.43 23.51
CA VAL A 313 -10.34 7.29 23.17
C VAL A 313 -9.63 6.12 23.86
N THR A 314 -10.21 5.58 24.94
CA THR A 314 -9.68 4.47 25.73
C THR A 314 -10.33 3.12 25.43
N SER A 315 -11.23 3.04 24.44
CA SER A 315 -11.96 1.81 24.13
C SER A 315 -11.98 1.54 22.62
N ASN A 316 -10.80 1.65 21.99
CA ASN A 316 -10.66 1.30 20.59
C ASN A 316 -10.50 -0.22 20.40
N THR A 317 -11.63 -0.94 20.56
CA THR A 317 -11.67 -2.41 20.64
C THR A 317 -10.91 -3.09 19.50
N TYR A 318 -11.18 -2.70 18.26
CA TYR A 318 -10.58 -3.31 17.07
C TYR A 318 -9.41 -2.50 16.51
N ARG A 319 -8.87 -1.55 17.29
CA ARG A 319 -7.59 -0.88 17.00
C ARG A 319 -7.52 -0.30 15.57
N ASN A 320 -8.64 0.17 15.02
CA ASN A 320 -8.76 0.60 13.63
C ASN A 320 -8.12 -0.36 12.61
N MET A 321 -8.14 -1.68 12.85
CA MET A 321 -7.50 -2.63 11.93
C MET A 321 -8.15 -2.58 10.54
N PRO A 322 -7.40 -2.80 9.46
CA PRO A 322 -7.97 -3.12 8.16
C PRO A 322 -8.66 -4.49 8.26
N LEU A 323 -9.98 -4.54 8.11
CA LEU A 323 -10.76 -5.78 8.19
C LEU A 323 -10.87 -6.45 6.81
N ARG A 324 -10.90 -5.64 5.76
CA ARG A 324 -10.89 -6.07 4.36
C ARG A 324 -10.06 -5.08 3.55
N ILE A 325 -9.25 -5.60 2.64
CA ILE A 325 -8.54 -4.80 1.63
C ILE A 325 -8.94 -5.36 0.27
N GLU A 326 -9.18 -4.48 -0.68
CA GLU A 326 -9.41 -4.80 -2.09
C GLU A 326 -8.38 -4.03 -2.90
N THR A 327 -7.65 -4.75 -3.76
CA THR A 327 -6.63 -4.17 -4.65
C THR A 327 -6.98 -4.51 -6.08
N ASN A 328 -7.30 -3.49 -6.88
CA ASN A 328 -7.54 -3.68 -8.29
C ASN A 328 -6.24 -3.99 -9.03
N LEU A 329 -6.27 -5.00 -9.90
CA LEU A 329 -5.14 -5.33 -10.75
C LEU A 329 -5.11 -4.43 -11.98
N SER A 330 -3.88 -4.15 -12.44
CA SER A 330 -3.64 -3.42 -13.67
C SER A 330 -4.35 -4.06 -14.87
N TYR A 331 -4.61 -3.26 -15.90
CA TYR A 331 -5.27 -3.70 -17.14
C TYR A 331 -6.63 -4.38 -16.94
N ALA A 332 -7.34 -4.02 -15.86
CA ALA A 332 -8.64 -4.59 -15.50
C ALA A 332 -8.59 -6.13 -15.39
N MET A 333 -7.49 -6.69 -14.88
CA MET A 333 -7.33 -8.13 -14.71
C MET A 333 -8.04 -8.69 -13.46
N GLY A 334 -9.04 -7.97 -12.92
CA GLY A 334 -9.77 -8.34 -11.70
C GLY A 334 -9.20 -7.66 -10.46
N ALA A 335 -9.44 -8.25 -9.29
CA ALA A 335 -8.99 -7.73 -8.01
C ALA A 335 -8.57 -8.84 -7.04
N PHE A 336 -7.65 -8.51 -6.13
CA PHE A 336 -7.39 -9.32 -4.95
C PHE A 336 -8.18 -8.79 -3.76
N ILE A 337 -8.89 -9.70 -3.08
CA ILE A 337 -9.61 -9.43 -1.85
C ILE A 337 -8.88 -10.10 -0.69
N TYR A 338 -8.43 -9.29 0.25
CA TYR A 338 -7.77 -9.69 1.49
C TYR A 338 -8.80 -9.59 2.60
N SER A 339 -9.13 -10.72 3.24
CA SER A 339 -10.07 -10.77 4.36
C SER A 339 -9.31 -11.13 5.63
N LEU A 340 -9.41 -10.30 6.68
CA LEU A 340 -8.70 -10.53 7.94
C LEU A 340 -9.13 -11.90 8.50
N ALA A 341 -8.16 -12.75 8.81
CA ALA A 341 -8.36 -14.09 9.33
C ALA A 341 -7.89 -14.21 10.78
N ASP A 342 -6.74 -13.59 11.10
CA ASP A 342 -6.17 -13.57 12.45
C ASP A 342 -5.54 -12.21 12.75
N ALA A 343 -5.71 -11.75 13.99
CA ALA A 343 -5.05 -10.59 14.53
C ALA A 343 -4.52 -10.89 15.94
N THR A 344 -3.21 -10.74 16.14
CA THR A 344 -2.52 -11.05 17.39
C THR A 344 -1.65 -9.87 17.82
N HIS A 345 -1.75 -9.47 19.10
CA HIS A 345 -1.03 -8.32 19.66
C HIS A 345 -0.02 -8.71 20.74
N THR A 346 0.26 -10.01 20.87
CA THR A 346 1.28 -10.55 21.76
C THR A 346 2.37 -11.17 20.90
N ALA A 347 3.62 -10.81 21.15
CA ALA A 347 4.75 -11.42 20.46
C ALA A 347 4.80 -12.93 20.76
N PRO A 348 5.16 -13.78 19.78
CA PRO A 348 5.44 -15.18 20.05
C PRO A 348 6.57 -15.31 21.08
N ALA A 349 6.51 -16.35 21.92
CA ALA A 349 7.60 -16.64 22.84
C ALA A 349 8.88 -16.96 22.05
N GLU A 350 9.98 -16.29 22.40
CA GLU A 350 11.32 -16.54 21.82
C GLU A 350 11.95 -17.85 22.30
#